data_AF-A0A9D8S4W6-F1
#
_entry.id   AF-A0A9D8S4W6-F1
#
_cell.length_a   1.000
_cell.length_b   1.000
_cell.length_c   1.000
_cell.angle_alpha   90.00
_cell.angle_beta   90.00
_cell.angle_gamma   90.00
#
_symmetry.space_group_name_H-M   'P 1'
#
loop_
_entity.id
_entity.type
_entity.pdbx_description
1 polymer ?
#
loop_
_entity_poly.entity_id
_entity_poly.type
_entity_poly.pdbx_seq_one_letter_code
_entity_poly.pdbx_strand_id
1 'polypeptide(L)'
;MIKDIRLGNQNDGVRIVLDGSERFSYDAFLLGNPSRLVIDLKDAVWQNTPKVSKNSIISGFRAADLSGGKKGKRLVFELKNDANIKRKFMLEPQAGQKNWRLVLDLSTSGTVQPSKTSVLKTQTQSSPVKRKKIVVLDPGHGGKDPGAIGRSFKTYEKNITLSMGQELKRQLEAKGFKVYMTRSTDIFIPLRKRVAIARSYHADLFISLHADSTLNRKAQGLSIYTLSENASDKEAEALAERENKADIIDGMDFSDNSPEINDVLISLSQNDSRNKSSKFAGYVVNEMKQRVKLVSNAHKFAGFAVLKAPDIPSVLVELGYVSNYSEEKFLRQPAYRKKLGEAITKAVMRYFNDPEVASAL
;
A
#
# COMPACT_ATOMS: atom_id res chain seq x y z
N MET A 1 -24.28 12.82 13.16
CA MET A 1 -24.59 12.52 14.59
C MET A 1 -23.78 11.30 15.05
N ILE A 2 -23.24 11.29 16.27
CA ILE A 2 -22.53 10.13 16.84
C ILE A 2 -23.51 9.30 17.69
N LYS A 3 -23.56 7.99 17.41
CA LYS A 3 -24.53 7.05 17.97
C LYS A 3 -23.97 6.27 19.15
N ASP A 4 -22.74 5.76 19.03
CA ASP A 4 -22.18 4.83 20.03
C ASP A 4 -20.65 4.89 20.10
N ILE A 5 -20.09 4.42 21.22
CA ILE A 5 -18.66 4.24 21.43
C ILE A 5 -18.40 2.87 22.05
N ARG A 6 -17.51 2.10 21.43
CA ARG A 6 -17.16 0.74 21.87
C ARG A 6 -15.67 0.61 22.10
N LEU A 7 -15.32 -0.18 23.11
CA LEU A 7 -13.94 -0.59 23.38
C LEU A 7 -13.76 -2.08 23.05
N GLY A 8 -12.67 -2.41 22.38
CA GLY A 8 -12.23 -3.79 22.16
C GLY A 8 -10.83 -3.98 22.73
N ASN A 9 -10.65 -4.98 23.58
CA ASN A 9 -9.31 -5.35 24.05
C ASN A 9 -8.50 -5.97 22.91
N GLN A 10 -7.22 -5.64 22.85
CA GLN A 10 -6.22 -6.25 21.97
C GLN A 10 -5.08 -6.79 22.85
N ASN A 11 -4.30 -7.75 22.33
CA ASN A 11 -3.23 -8.40 23.10
C ASN A 11 -2.20 -7.40 23.69
N ASP A 12 -2.00 -6.25 23.03
CA ASP A 12 -1.04 -5.23 23.45
C ASP A 12 -1.61 -3.80 23.49
N GLY A 13 -2.94 -3.67 23.59
CA GLY A 13 -3.60 -2.40 23.34
C GLY A 13 -5.12 -2.37 23.53
N VAL A 14 -5.72 -1.23 23.17
CA VAL A 14 -7.18 -1.05 23.15
C VAL A 14 -7.61 -0.44 21.83
N ARG A 15 -8.65 -1.01 21.23
CA ARG A 15 -9.36 -0.45 20.08
C ARG A 15 -10.54 0.37 20.59
N ILE A 16 -10.68 1.59 20.10
CA ILE A 16 -11.79 2.49 20.35
C ILE A 16 -12.53 2.67 19.03
N VAL A 17 -13.83 2.40 19.02
CA VAL A 17 -14.69 2.53 17.84
C VAL A 17 -15.80 3.52 18.14
N LEU A 18 -15.96 4.57 17.32
CA LEU A 18 -17.09 5.49 17.38
C LEU A 18 -17.97 5.29 16.16
N ASP A 19 -19.26 5.07 16.37
CA ASP A 19 -20.25 4.89 15.30
C ASP A 19 -20.99 6.21 15.03
N GLY A 20 -20.99 6.67 13.77
CA GLY A 20 -21.71 7.86 13.31
C GLY A 20 -22.81 7.51 12.31
N SER A 21 -23.89 8.30 12.30
CA SER A 21 -24.94 8.22 11.26
C SER A 21 -24.46 8.63 9.88
N GLU A 22 -23.40 9.44 9.82
CA GLU A 22 -22.81 10.04 8.64
C GLU A 22 -21.30 10.15 8.82
N ARG A 23 -20.56 10.46 7.76
CA ARG A 23 -19.12 10.70 7.85
C ARG A 23 -18.89 11.97 8.67
N PHE A 24 -17.96 11.91 9.64
CA PHE A 24 -17.63 13.06 10.49
C PHE A 24 -16.12 13.36 10.49
N SER A 25 -15.80 14.63 10.69
CA SER A 25 -14.42 15.11 10.77
C SER A 25 -13.90 15.03 12.20
N TYR A 26 -12.65 14.62 12.37
CA TYR A 26 -12.05 14.45 13.68
C TYR A 26 -10.55 14.77 13.70
N ASP A 27 -10.05 15.14 14.87
CA ASP A 27 -8.63 15.18 15.21
C ASP A 27 -8.39 14.26 16.42
N ALA A 28 -7.34 13.46 16.40
CA ALA A 28 -7.01 12.55 17.51
C ALA A 28 -5.51 12.59 17.81
N PHE A 29 -5.18 12.80 19.09
CA PHE A 29 -3.82 13.03 19.56
C PHE A 29 -3.66 12.61 21.02
N LEU A 30 -2.42 12.40 21.45
CA LEU A 30 -2.06 12.04 22.82
C LEU A 30 -1.52 13.26 23.58
N LEU A 31 -1.80 13.33 24.87
CA LEU A 31 -1.22 14.29 25.80
C LEU A 31 -0.53 13.53 26.93
N GLY A 32 0.67 13.96 27.32
CA GLY A 32 1.35 13.48 28.53
C GLY A 32 0.88 14.22 29.78
N ASN A 33 1.29 13.72 30.96
CA ASN A 33 1.15 14.38 32.27
C ASN A 33 -0.27 14.90 32.61
N PRO A 34 -1.26 14.04 32.92
CA PRO A 34 -1.29 12.58 32.81
C PRO A 34 -1.56 12.12 31.37
N SER A 35 -1.18 10.87 31.06
CA SER A 35 -1.36 10.22 29.75
C SER A 35 -2.84 10.18 29.36
N ARG A 36 -3.19 10.80 28.24
CA ARG A 36 -4.56 10.94 27.75
C ARG A 36 -4.62 10.81 26.23
N LEU A 37 -5.59 10.06 25.72
CA LEU A 37 -6.03 10.18 24.33
C LEU A 37 -7.16 11.21 24.26
N VAL A 38 -7.00 12.20 23.39
CA VAL A 38 -8.02 13.21 23.08
C VAL A 38 -8.51 13.00 21.66
N ILE A 39 -9.84 12.99 21.48
CA ILE A 39 -10.51 12.95 20.17
C ILE A 39 -11.45 14.15 20.08
N ASP A 40 -11.15 15.07 19.17
CA ASP A 40 -12.00 16.20 18.84
C ASP A 40 -12.84 15.85 17.62
N LEU A 41 -14.16 15.94 17.75
CA LEU A 41 -15.13 15.68 16.69
C LEU A 41 -15.75 17.01 16.25
N LYS A 42 -15.49 17.43 15.02
CA LYS A 42 -15.95 18.70 14.47
C LYS A 42 -17.42 18.60 14.08
N ASP A 43 -18.22 19.60 14.46
CA ASP A 43 -19.65 19.71 14.17
C ASP A 43 -20.49 18.48 14.61
N ALA A 44 -19.95 17.68 15.53
CA ALA A 44 -20.60 16.47 16.01
C ALA A 44 -21.64 16.77 17.10
N VAL A 45 -22.71 15.96 17.12
CA VAL A 45 -23.73 15.95 18.17
C VAL A 45 -23.92 14.50 18.63
N TRP A 46 -24.14 14.32 19.94
CA TRP A 46 -24.38 13.00 20.53
C TRP A 46 -25.86 12.61 20.41
N GLN A 47 -26.14 11.38 20.00
CA GLN A 47 -27.47 10.80 20.19
C GLN A 47 -27.74 10.59 21.68
N ASN A 48 -26.77 10.04 22.41
CA ASN A 48 -26.74 9.90 23.86
C ASN A 48 -25.32 10.20 24.36
N THR A 49 -25.18 10.75 25.56
CA THR A 49 -23.86 10.95 26.17
C THR A 49 -23.17 9.60 26.35
N PRO A 50 -22.01 9.37 25.71
CA PRO A 50 -21.36 8.08 25.78
C PRO A 50 -20.89 7.76 27.19
N LYS A 51 -20.94 6.48 27.56
CA LYS A 51 -20.32 5.95 28.78
C LYS A 51 -19.31 4.90 28.39
N VAL A 52 -18.13 4.95 29.01
CA VAL A 52 -17.03 4.04 28.74
C VAL A 52 -16.54 3.47 30.07
N SER A 53 -16.55 2.15 30.20
CA SER A 53 -16.06 1.46 31.39
C SER A 53 -14.53 1.48 31.47
N LYS A 54 -14.01 1.60 32.69
CA LYS A 54 -12.57 1.46 32.96
C LYS A 54 -12.11 0.04 32.62
N ASN A 55 -10.88 -0.12 32.16
CA ASN A 55 -10.29 -1.43 31.87
C ASN A 55 -8.78 -1.46 32.20
N SER A 56 -8.04 -2.43 31.67
CA SER A 56 -6.58 -2.57 31.89
C SER A 56 -5.75 -1.41 31.33
N ILE A 57 -6.30 -0.61 30.39
CA ILE A 57 -5.60 0.49 29.71
C ILE A 57 -6.23 1.85 30.01
N ILE A 58 -7.56 1.94 30.09
CA ILE A 58 -8.31 3.18 30.30
C ILE A 58 -8.68 3.29 31.79
N SER A 59 -8.19 4.33 32.46
CA SER A 59 -8.49 4.65 33.87
C SER A 59 -9.70 5.57 34.04
N GLY A 60 -10.07 6.31 33.00
CA GLY A 60 -11.17 7.27 33.03
C GLY A 60 -11.60 7.71 31.64
N PHE A 61 -12.82 8.26 31.54
CA PHE A 61 -13.37 8.78 30.31
C PHE A 61 -14.19 10.03 30.59
N ARG A 62 -14.04 11.06 29.75
CA ARG A 62 -14.82 12.30 29.79
C ARG A 62 -15.27 12.68 28.39
N ALA A 63 -16.47 13.22 28.28
CA ALA A 63 -16.99 13.84 27.07
C ALA A 63 -17.45 15.27 27.40
N ALA A 64 -17.10 16.23 26.55
CA ALA A 64 -17.45 17.64 26.70
C ALA A 64 -17.69 18.29 25.33
N ASP A 65 -18.20 19.52 25.31
CA ASP A 65 -18.20 20.35 24.10
C ASP A 65 -16.79 20.86 23.79
N LEU A 66 -16.51 21.14 22.52
CA LEU A 66 -15.28 21.82 22.13
C LEU A 66 -15.27 23.25 22.68
N SER A 67 -14.16 23.63 23.32
CA SER A 67 -13.96 24.97 23.88
C SER A 67 -13.55 25.99 22.82
N GLY A 68 -13.74 27.28 23.10
CA GLY A 68 -13.25 28.38 22.26
C GLY A 68 -14.13 28.68 21.05
N GLY A 69 -15.45 28.57 21.19
CA GLY A 69 -16.43 28.91 20.14
C GLY A 69 -16.54 27.91 18.98
N LYS A 70 -15.81 26.79 19.05
CA LYS A 70 -15.87 25.73 18.04
C LYS A 70 -17.08 24.83 18.26
N LYS A 71 -17.81 24.51 17.19
CA LYS A 71 -18.92 23.54 17.24
C LYS A 71 -18.36 22.12 17.18
N GLY A 72 -18.79 21.27 18.12
CA GLY A 72 -18.43 19.86 18.15
C GLY A 72 -18.18 19.32 19.56
N LYS A 73 -17.64 18.11 19.65
CA LYS A 73 -17.47 17.37 20.91
C LYS A 73 -16.02 16.95 21.10
N ARG A 74 -15.55 16.95 22.35
CA ARG A 74 -14.25 16.41 22.76
C ARG A 74 -14.45 15.18 23.63
N LEU A 75 -13.75 14.11 23.28
CA LEU A 75 -13.61 12.92 24.10
C LEU A 75 -12.21 12.86 24.68
N VAL A 76 -12.11 12.52 25.96
CA VAL A 76 -10.83 12.34 26.65
C VAL A 76 -10.85 10.99 27.35
N PHE A 77 -9.95 10.11 26.93
CA PHE A 77 -9.68 8.84 27.59
C PHE A 77 -8.42 9.00 28.44
N GLU A 78 -8.55 8.92 29.75
CA GLU A 78 -7.42 8.87 30.67
C GLU A 78 -6.81 7.47 30.61
N LEU A 79 -5.49 7.39 30.41
CA LEU A 79 -4.77 6.14 30.21
C LEU A 79 -3.95 5.80 31.47
N LYS A 80 -3.90 4.51 31.82
CA LYS A 80 -3.12 4.01 32.96
C LYS A 80 -1.62 4.09 32.74
N ASN A 81 -1.18 3.92 31.49
CA ASN A 81 0.22 4.00 31.08
C ASN A 81 0.30 4.85 29.80
N ASP A 82 1.51 5.25 29.43
CA ASP A 82 1.76 5.87 28.13
C ASP A 82 1.40 4.87 27.02
N ALA A 83 0.77 5.39 25.97
CA ALA A 83 0.36 4.61 24.81
C ALA A 83 0.77 5.34 23.53
N ASN A 84 0.78 4.61 22.42
CA ASN A 84 0.92 5.18 21.09
C ASN A 84 -0.33 4.90 20.26
N ILE A 85 -0.78 5.87 19.47
CA ILE A 85 -1.82 5.64 18.46
C ILE A 85 -1.17 4.85 17.32
N LYS A 86 -1.41 3.54 17.27
CA LYS A 86 -0.95 2.69 16.16
C LYS A 86 -1.72 2.97 14.88
N ARG A 87 -3.03 3.20 14.99
CA ARG A 87 -3.93 3.39 13.84
C ARG A 87 -5.04 4.38 14.18
N LYS A 88 -5.45 5.20 13.21
CA LYS A 88 -6.67 6.01 13.26
C LYS A 88 -7.27 6.06 11.84
N PHE A 89 -8.51 5.61 11.65
CA PHE A 89 -9.14 5.58 10.33
C PHE A 89 -10.66 5.60 10.41
N MET A 90 -11.30 6.05 9.33
CA MET A 90 -12.75 6.07 9.18
C MET A 90 -13.19 4.98 8.20
N LEU A 91 -14.15 4.16 8.59
CA LEU A 91 -14.81 3.16 7.76
C LEU A 91 -16.16 3.68 7.29
N GLU A 92 -16.47 3.46 6.03
CA GLU A 92 -17.81 3.64 5.48
C GLU A 92 -18.74 2.48 5.86
N PRO A 93 -20.07 2.69 5.84
CA PRO A 93 -21.03 1.63 6.10
C PRO A 93 -20.88 0.47 5.10
N GLN A 94 -20.71 -0.76 5.59
CA GLN A 94 -20.64 -1.97 4.76
C GLN A 94 -22.02 -2.62 4.60
N ALA A 95 -22.18 -3.54 3.65
CA ALA A 95 -23.44 -4.26 3.43
C ALA A 95 -23.97 -4.86 4.75
N GLY A 96 -25.17 -4.42 5.17
CA GLY A 96 -25.81 -4.81 6.44
C GLY A 96 -25.50 -3.91 7.65
N GLN A 97 -24.57 -2.96 7.55
CA GLN A 97 -24.28 -1.95 8.57
C GLN A 97 -24.67 -0.55 8.09
N LYS A 98 -25.32 0.24 8.97
CA LYS A 98 -25.84 1.58 8.63
C LYS A 98 -24.98 2.74 9.12
N ASN A 99 -23.86 2.48 9.80
CA ASN A 99 -23.08 3.51 10.50
C ASN A 99 -21.68 3.64 9.91
N TRP A 100 -21.21 4.88 9.80
CA TRP A 100 -19.80 5.22 9.65
C TRP A 100 -19.06 4.88 10.93
N ARG A 101 -17.80 4.43 10.86
CA ARG A 101 -17.04 4.04 12.06
C ARG A 101 -15.65 4.64 12.09
N LEU A 102 -15.39 5.48 13.07
CA LEU A 102 -14.02 5.90 13.40
C LEU A 102 -13.40 4.83 14.30
N VAL A 103 -12.26 4.27 13.88
CA VAL A 103 -11.51 3.28 14.65
C VAL A 103 -10.15 3.85 15.03
N LEU A 104 -9.80 3.79 16.32
CA LEU A 104 -8.48 4.11 16.84
C LEU A 104 -7.90 2.92 17.59
N ASP A 105 -6.68 2.53 17.27
CA ASP A 105 -5.95 1.49 17.98
C ASP A 105 -4.82 2.12 18.79
N LEU A 106 -4.88 1.95 20.10
CA LEU A 106 -3.82 2.32 21.04
C LEU A 106 -3.00 1.10 21.39
N SER A 107 -1.68 1.28 21.55
CA SER A 107 -0.76 0.26 22.06
C SER A 107 -0.02 0.73 23.27
N THR A 108 0.09 -0.15 24.26
CA THR A 108 0.94 0.04 25.45
C THR A 108 2.28 -0.70 25.32
N SER A 109 2.43 -1.61 24.35
CA SER A 109 3.73 -2.22 24.05
C SER A 109 4.59 -1.23 23.25
N GLY A 110 5.72 -0.85 23.84
CA GLY A 110 6.65 0.17 23.31
C GLY A 110 6.90 1.35 24.24
N THR A 111 6.20 1.44 25.37
CA THR A 111 6.49 2.43 26.42
C THR A 111 7.25 1.74 27.55
N VAL A 112 8.58 1.88 27.50
CA VAL A 112 9.46 1.47 28.59
C VAL A 112 9.03 2.23 29.85
N GLN A 113 8.48 1.51 30.83
CA GLN A 113 8.36 2.04 32.19
C GLN A 113 9.75 2.43 32.68
N PRO A 114 9.96 3.66 33.20
CA PRO A 114 11.24 4.01 33.78
C PRO A 114 11.38 3.26 35.11
N SER A 115 12.03 2.11 35.08
CA SER A 115 12.57 1.50 36.29
C SER A 115 13.75 2.35 36.76
N LYS A 116 13.63 2.86 37.98
CA LYS A 116 14.66 3.60 38.70
C LYS A 116 15.94 2.76 38.78
N THR A 117 16.99 3.06 38.01
CA THR A 117 18.36 3.14 38.55
C THR A 117 19.36 3.82 37.59
N SER A 118 20.14 4.70 38.20
CA SER A 118 21.50 5.12 37.86
C SER A 118 21.75 6.01 36.63
N VAL A 119 21.93 7.29 36.97
CA VAL A 119 22.62 8.33 36.23
C VAL A 119 23.94 7.79 35.65
N LEU A 120 24.03 7.70 34.32
CA LEU A 120 25.30 7.75 33.59
C LEU A 120 25.12 8.64 32.37
N LYS A 121 26.15 9.45 32.15
CA LYS A 121 26.12 10.74 31.48
C LYS A 121 25.68 10.67 30.02
N THR A 122 24.92 11.69 29.66
CA THR A 122 24.57 12.15 28.32
C THR A 122 25.78 12.17 27.39
N GLN A 123 25.75 11.35 26.34
CA GLN A 123 26.50 11.63 25.11
C GLN A 123 25.54 11.49 23.91
N THR A 124 25.25 12.66 23.34
CA THR A 124 24.87 12.93 21.94
C THR A 124 23.78 12.08 21.31
N GLN A 125 22.65 12.75 21.09
CA GLN A 125 21.62 12.43 20.10
C GLN A 125 22.26 12.03 18.76
N SER A 126 22.34 10.72 18.46
CA SER A 126 22.33 10.28 17.08
C SER A 126 20.87 10.31 16.61
N SER A 127 20.55 11.24 15.71
CA SER A 127 19.32 11.19 14.91
C SER A 127 19.08 9.74 14.47
N PRO A 128 17.83 9.21 14.54
CA PRO A 128 17.58 7.86 14.04
C PRO A 128 18.01 7.82 12.58
N VAL A 129 19.02 7.00 12.26
CA VAL A 129 19.47 6.80 10.89
C VAL A 129 18.25 6.36 10.10
N LYS A 130 17.69 7.25 9.26
CA LYS A 130 16.54 6.91 8.41
C LYS A 130 16.94 5.69 7.58
N ARG A 131 16.35 4.53 7.87
CA ARG A 131 16.59 3.32 7.09
C ARG A 131 16.26 3.62 5.61
N LYS A 132 17.12 3.18 4.70
CA LYS A 132 16.85 3.30 3.26
C LYS A 132 15.54 2.58 2.95
N LYS A 133 14.65 3.23 2.20
CA LYS A 133 13.40 2.61 1.73
C LYS A 133 13.75 1.49 0.73
N ILE A 134 13.07 0.37 0.86
CA ILE A 134 13.32 -0.86 0.10
C ILE A 134 12.28 -0.97 -1.01
N VAL A 135 12.74 -1.03 -2.26
CA VAL A 135 11.88 -1.27 -3.42
C VAL A 135 12.20 -2.64 -4.00
N VAL A 136 11.18 -3.47 -4.20
CA VAL A 136 11.34 -4.76 -4.88
C VAL A 136 10.73 -4.64 -6.28
N LEU A 137 11.56 -4.91 -7.28
CA LEU A 137 11.15 -4.95 -8.68
C LEU A 137 10.90 -6.40 -9.08
N ASP A 138 9.79 -6.65 -9.73
CA ASP A 138 9.46 -7.95 -10.29
C ASP A 138 9.44 -7.89 -11.81
N PRO A 139 10.52 -8.30 -12.49
CA PRO A 139 10.45 -8.53 -13.93
C PRO A 139 9.50 -9.70 -14.23
N GLY A 140 8.36 -9.41 -14.87
CA GLY A 140 7.35 -10.40 -15.26
C GLY A 140 7.94 -11.56 -16.07
N HIS A 141 7.32 -12.74 -15.97
CA HIS A 141 7.68 -13.96 -16.70
C HIS A 141 9.11 -14.46 -16.42
N GLY A 142 9.72 -15.24 -17.32
CA GLY A 142 11.10 -15.73 -17.23
C GLY A 142 11.24 -17.24 -17.42
N GLY A 143 12.41 -17.67 -17.87
CA GLY A 143 12.72 -19.07 -18.16
C GLY A 143 11.76 -19.63 -19.21
N LYS A 144 11.01 -20.66 -18.82
CA LYS A 144 10.00 -21.33 -19.64
C LYS A 144 8.76 -20.48 -19.94
N ASP A 145 8.53 -19.41 -19.19
CA ASP A 145 7.48 -18.44 -19.48
C ASP A 145 8.03 -17.29 -20.33
N PRO A 146 7.72 -17.22 -21.63
CA PRO A 146 8.16 -16.12 -22.49
C PRO A 146 7.41 -14.80 -22.22
N GLY A 147 6.25 -14.86 -21.55
CA GLY A 147 5.23 -13.82 -21.63
C GLY A 147 4.73 -13.61 -23.06
N ALA A 148 4.25 -12.40 -23.34
CA ALA A 148 3.87 -12.00 -24.68
C ALA A 148 5.04 -12.07 -25.67
N ILE A 149 4.75 -12.54 -26.89
CA ILE A 149 5.72 -12.57 -27.99
C ILE A 149 5.29 -11.55 -29.03
N GLY A 150 6.11 -10.52 -29.20
CA GLY A 150 5.92 -9.47 -30.20
C GLY A 150 5.85 -10.06 -31.61
N ARG A 151 4.90 -9.57 -32.41
CA ARG A 151 4.62 -10.16 -33.73
C ARG A 151 5.59 -9.68 -34.80
N SER A 152 6.12 -8.46 -34.66
CA SER A 152 6.92 -7.82 -35.70
C SER A 152 8.40 -8.15 -35.59
N PHE A 153 8.93 -8.21 -34.37
CA PHE A 153 10.35 -8.49 -34.14
C PHE A 153 10.62 -9.73 -33.29
N LYS A 154 9.58 -10.52 -32.98
CA LYS A 154 9.67 -11.72 -32.13
C LYS A 154 10.28 -11.39 -30.76
N THR A 155 9.97 -10.20 -30.25
CA THR A 155 10.46 -9.73 -28.96
C THR A 155 9.74 -10.47 -27.85
N TYR A 156 10.49 -11.15 -26.98
CA TYR A 156 9.94 -11.77 -25.79
C TYR A 156 9.76 -10.74 -24.67
N GLU A 157 8.57 -10.68 -24.09
CA GLU A 157 8.25 -9.83 -22.95
C GLU A 157 9.23 -10.04 -21.79
N LYS A 158 9.54 -11.29 -21.44
CA LYS A 158 10.49 -11.62 -20.35
C LYS A 158 11.85 -10.92 -20.48
N ASN A 159 12.29 -10.61 -21.70
CA ASN A 159 13.57 -9.93 -21.96
C ASN A 159 13.44 -8.42 -21.78
N ILE A 160 12.31 -7.85 -22.20
CA ILE A 160 12.00 -6.43 -22.01
C ILE A 160 11.85 -6.12 -20.52
N THR A 161 11.08 -6.93 -19.79
CA THR A 161 10.83 -6.74 -18.35
C THR A 161 12.13 -6.88 -17.55
N LEU A 162 12.99 -7.87 -17.88
CA LEU A 162 14.31 -8.01 -17.25
C LEU A 162 15.21 -6.80 -17.50
N SER A 163 15.31 -6.38 -18.76
CA SER A 163 16.12 -5.23 -19.16
C SER A 163 15.62 -3.94 -18.49
N MET A 164 14.29 -3.78 -18.39
CA MET A 164 13.67 -2.64 -17.72
C MET A 164 13.92 -2.67 -16.20
N GLY A 165 13.79 -3.83 -15.57
CA GLY A 165 14.06 -4.00 -14.14
C GLY A 165 15.52 -3.67 -13.78
N GLN A 166 16.48 -4.10 -14.60
CA GLN A 166 17.90 -3.75 -14.42
C GLN A 166 18.16 -2.25 -14.58
N GLU A 167 17.55 -1.60 -15.57
CA GLU A 167 17.67 -0.16 -15.77
C GLU A 167 17.04 0.62 -14.61
N LEU A 168 15.83 0.27 -14.18
CA LEU A 168 15.14 0.92 -13.08
C LEU A 168 15.87 0.71 -11.74
N LYS A 169 16.44 -0.48 -11.51
CA LYS A 169 17.29 -0.75 -10.34
C LYS A 169 18.46 0.21 -10.28
N ARG A 170 19.23 0.36 -11.37
CA ARG A 170 20.34 1.32 -11.43
C ARG A 170 19.90 2.74 -11.09
N GLN A 171 18.80 3.20 -11.67
CA GLN A 171 18.31 4.56 -11.45
C GLN A 171 17.84 4.80 -10.00
N LEU A 172 17.12 3.85 -9.41
CA LEU A 172 16.65 3.93 -8.03
C LEU A 172 17.81 3.84 -7.02
N GLU A 173 18.78 2.97 -7.24
CA GLU A 173 19.97 2.88 -6.38
C GLU A 173 20.80 4.16 -6.40
N ALA A 174 20.92 4.81 -7.56
CA ALA A 174 21.54 6.13 -7.70
C ALA A 174 20.78 7.25 -6.96
N LYS A 175 19.51 7.03 -6.59
CA LYS A 175 18.71 7.93 -5.74
C LYS A 175 18.71 7.53 -4.26
N GLY A 176 19.50 6.53 -3.87
CA GLY A 176 19.69 6.12 -2.48
C GLY A 176 18.70 5.07 -1.97
N PHE A 177 17.84 4.52 -2.82
CA PHE A 177 16.96 3.40 -2.47
C PHE A 177 17.75 2.09 -2.36
N LYS A 178 17.27 1.16 -1.53
CA LYS A 178 17.73 -0.22 -1.54
C LYS A 178 16.82 -1.01 -2.49
N VAL A 179 17.38 -1.64 -3.52
CA VAL A 179 16.56 -2.27 -4.56
C VAL A 179 16.88 -3.75 -4.70
N TYR A 180 15.85 -4.59 -4.66
CA TYR A 180 15.96 -6.01 -4.96
C TYR A 180 15.15 -6.35 -6.21
N MET A 181 15.51 -7.44 -6.88
CA MET A 181 14.75 -7.98 -8.00
C MET A 181 14.32 -9.40 -7.65
N THR A 182 13.10 -9.79 -8.03
CA THR A 182 12.64 -11.19 -7.88
C THR A 182 13.51 -12.14 -8.68
N ARG A 183 13.90 -11.73 -9.90
CA ARG A 183 14.91 -12.38 -10.75
C ARG A 183 15.87 -11.36 -11.35
N SER A 184 17.14 -11.73 -11.46
CA SER A 184 18.18 -10.96 -12.16
C SER A 184 18.66 -11.63 -13.45
N THR A 185 18.19 -12.85 -13.71
CA THR A 185 18.51 -13.69 -14.88
C THR A 185 17.22 -14.24 -15.50
N ASP A 186 17.36 -15.01 -16.59
CA ASP A 186 16.24 -15.64 -17.29
C ASP A 186 15.78 -16.93 -16.58
N ILE A 187 15.11 -16.78 -15.44
CA ILE A 187 14.55 -17.88 -14.65
C ILE A 187 13.06 -17.69 -14.42
N PHE A 188 12.33 -18.81 -14.35
CA PHE A 188 10.92 -18.81 -13.98
C PHE A 188 10.76 -18.74 -12.45
N ILE A 189 9.87 -17.88 -11.96
CA ILE A 189 9.51 -17.77 -10.54
C ILE A 189 7.98 -17.74 -10.44
N PRO A 190 7.37 -18.66 -9.68
CA PRO A 190 5.92 -18.66 -9.47
C PRO A 190 5.40 -17.38 -8.80
N LEU A 191 4.18 -16.96 -9.12
CA LEU A 191 3.61 -15.67 -8.68
C LEU A 191 3.63 -15.50 -7.16
N ARG A 192 3.22 -16.54 -6.41
CA ARG A 192 3.27 -16.52 -4.93
C ARG A 192 4.70 -16.39 -4.39
N LYS A 193 5.69 -16.98 -5.05
CA LYS A 193 7.10 -16.87 -4.65
C LYS A 193 7.63 -15.46 -4.87
N ARG A 194 7.18 -14.76 -5.92
CA ARG A 194 7.52 -13.33 -6.15
C ARG A 194 7.03 -12.46 -5.00
N VAL A 195 5.78 -12.68 -4.55
CA VAL A 195 5.21 -12.02 -3.37
C VAL A 195 6.01 -12.35 -2.11
N ALA A 196 6.35 -13.62 -1.89
CA ALA A 196 7.15 -14.05 -0.74
C ALA A 196 8.54 -13.41 -0.71
N ILE A 197 9.20 -13.28 -1.87
CA ILE A 197 10.48 -12.57 -1.99
C ILE A 197 10.32 -11.12 -1.53
N ALA A 198 9.29 -10.40 -1.99
CA ALA A 198 9.04 -9.02 -1.60
C ALA A 198 8.84 -8.88 -0.07
N ARG A 199 8.09 -9.79 0.53
CA ARG A 199 7.88 -9.86 1.98
C ARG A 199 9.14 -10.18 2.76
N SER A 200 9.96 -11.11 2.28
CA SER A 200 11.23 -11.48 2.93
C SER A 200 12.24 -10.33 3.00
N TYR A 201 12.20 -9.42 2.04
CA TYR A 201 13.03 -8.20 2.05
C TYR A 201 12.40 -7.03 2.82
N HIS A 202 11.21 -7.22 3.38
CA HIS A 202 10.42 -6.15 4.01
C HIS A 202 10.28 -4.94 3.09
N ALA A 203 9.88 -5.18 1.84
CA ALA A 203 9.75 -4.12 0.84
C ALA A 203 8.77 -3.04 1.31
N ASP A 204 9.14 -1.78 1.12
CA ASP A 204 8.25 -0.64 1.32
C ASP A 204 7.39 -0.36 0.06
N LEU A 205 7.78 -0.92 -1.09
CA LEU A 205 7.06 -0.84 -2.36
C LEU A 205 7.43 -2.02 -3.26
N PHE A 206 6.43 -2.63 -3.89
CA PHE A 206 6.59 -3.68 -4.89
C PHE A 206 6.09 -3.21 -6.26
N ILE A 207 6.91 -3.40 -7.29
CA ILE A 207 6.59 -2.99 -8.67
C ILE A 207 6.79 -4.18 -9.60
N SER A 208 5.70 -4.77 -10.09
CA SER A 208 5.76 -5.72 -11.19
C SER A 208 5.84 -4.99 -12.53
N LEU A 209 6.72 -5.45 -13.41
CA LEU A 209 6.98 -4.86 -14.72
C LEU A 209 6.56 -5.85 -15.80
N HIS A 210 5.66 -5.42 -16.68
CA HIS A 210 5.13 -6.19 -17.81
C HIS A 210 5.17 -5.36 -19.09
N ALA A 211 5.01 -6.04 -20.22
CA ALA A 211 4.84 -5.44 -21.54
C ALA A 211 3.89 -6.32 -22.36
N ASP A 212 2.59 -6.15 -22.08
CA ASP A 212 1.50 -7.00 -22.54
C ASP A 212 1.36 -7.08 -24.08
N SER A 213 0.53 -8.01 -24.53
CA SER A 213 0.03 -8.12 -25.89
C SER A 213 -1.50 -8.21 -25.87
N THR A 214 -2.16 -7.21 -26.45
CA THR A 214 -3.61 -7.26 -26.73
C THR A 214 -3.92 -7.63 -28.19
N LEU A 215 -5.14 -8.14 -28.42
CA LEU A 215 -5.69 -8.43 -29.76
C LEU A 215 -5.84 -7.14 -30.60
N ASN A 216 -6.13 -6.01 -29.94
CA ASN A 216 -6.19 -4.72 -30.62
C ASN A 216 -4.78 -4.17 -30.90
N ARG A 217 -4.27 -4.41 -32.09
CA ARG A 217 -2.92 -4.00 -32.51
C ARG A 217 -2.68 -2.48 -32.50
N LYS A 218 -3.74 -1.67 -32.39
CA LYS A 218 -3.63 -0.21 -32.27
C LYS A 218 -3.50 0.28 -30.82
N ALA A 219 -3.72 -0.61 -29.85
CA ALA A 219 -3.47 -0.30 -28.45
C ALA A 219 -2.02 0.09 -28.25
N GLN A 220 -1.82 1.18 -27.52
CA GLN A 220 -0.52 1.82 -27.35
C GLN A 220 -0.58 2.62 -26.06
N GLY A 221 0.59 2.83 -25.45
CA GLY A 221 0.72 3.60 -24.24
C GLY A 221 0.66 2.75 -22.99
N LEU A 222 1.14 3.36 -21.92
CA LEU A 222 1.36 2.72 -20.63
C LEU A 222 0.08 2.70 -19.79
N SER A 223 -0.10 1.61 -19.04
CA SER A 223 -1.10 1.49 -17.98
C SER A 223 -0.45 0.98 -16.69
N ILE A 224 -1.13 1.22 -15.57
CA ILE A 224 -0.74 0.79 -14.23
C ILE A 224 -1.94 0.17 -13.53
N TYR A 225 -1.71 -0.95 -12.87
CA TYR A 225 -2.75 -1.75 -12.24
C TYR A 225 -2.49 -1.89 -10.74
N THR A 226 -3.58 -1.82 -9.97
CA THR A 226 -3.59 -2.08 -8.53
C THR A 226 -4.52 -3.23 -8.18
N LEU A 227 -4.27 -3.90 -7.05
CA LEU A 227 -5.11 -5.00 -6.59
C LEU A 227 -6.54 -4.54 -6.26
N SER A 228 -7.53 -5.23 -6.82
CA SER A 228 -8.94 -5.13 -6.45
C SER A 228 -9.62 -6.49 -6.62
N GLU A 229 -10.68 -6.75 -5.85
CA GLU A 229 -11.53 -7.94 -6.05
C GLU A 229 -12.36 -7.83 -7.32
N ASN A 230 -12.84 -6.61 -7.63
CA ASN A 230 -13.58 -6.31 -8.85
C ASN A 230 -12.66 -5.63 -9.87
N ALA A 231 -12.76 -5.98 -11.14
CA ALA A 231 -12.01 -5.32 -12.20
C ALA A 231 -12.61 -3.95 -12.59
N SER A 232 -11.77 -3.01 -13.01
CA SER A 232 -12.19 -1.69 -13.48
C SER A 232 -12.87 -1.72 -14.84
N ASP A 233 -12.45 -2.65 -15.70
CA ASP A 233 -13.02 -2.91 -17.01
C ASP A 233 -12.69 -4.34 -17.46
N LYS A 234 -13.33 -4.80 -18.55
CA LYS A 234 -13.13 -6.14 -19.11
C LYS A 234 -11.70 -6.40 -19.59
N GLU A 235 -10.96 -5.35 -19.98
CA GLU A 235 -9.58 -5.50 -20.42
C GLU A 235 -8.66 -5.79 -19.23
N ALA A 236 -8.88 -5.09 -18.10
CA ALA A 236 -8.16 -5.33 -16.85
C ALA A 236 -8.46 -6.71 -16.27
N GLU A 237 -9.71 -7.16 -16.35
CA GLU A 237 -10.12 -8.51 -15.95
C GLU A 237 -9.41 -9.58 -16.80
N ALA A 238 -9.52 -9.48 -18.12
CA ALA A 238 -8.90 -10.44 -19.04
C ALA A 238 -7.37 -10.45 -18.95
N LEU A 239 -6.75 -9.30 -18.64
CA LEU A 239 -5.32 -9.23 -18.36
C LEU A 239 -4.97 -9.96 -17.07
N ALA A 240 -5.68 -9.68 -15.97
CA ALA A 240 -5.46 -10.36 -14.69
C ALA A 240 -5.62 -11.88 -14.80
N GLU A 241 -6.64 -12.36 -15.52
CA GLU A 241 -6.82 -13.79 -15.77
C GLU A 241 -5.66 -14.41 -16.55
N ARG A 242 -5.10 -13.70 -17.53
CA ARG A 242 -3.96 -14.17 -18.33
C ARG A 242 -2.70 -14.21 -17.49
N GLU A 243 -2.40 -13.13 -16.76
CA GLU A 243 -1.21 -13.04 -15.92
C GLU A 243 -1.26 -14.05 -14.76
N ASN A 244 -2.44 -14.30 -14.19
CA ASN A 244 -2.61 -15.31 -13.15
C ASN A 244 -2.39 -16.75 -13.66
N LYS A 245 -2.52 -16.98 -14.97
CA LYS A 245 -2.21 -18.28 -15.61
C LYS A 245 -0.73 -18.46 -15.93
N ALA A 246 0.13 -17.48 -15.65
CA ALA A 246 1.58 -17.61 -15.82
C ALA A 246 2.19 -18.75 -14.98
N ASP A 247 1.53 -19.15 -13.89
CA ASP A 247 1.92 -20.31 -13.08
C ASP A 247 1.50 -21.66 -13.72
N ILE A 248 0.75 -21.67 -14.83
CA ILE A 248 0.37 -22.88 -15.57
C ILE A 248 1.25 -22.97 -16.81
N ILE A 249 2.27 -23.83 -16.78
CA ILE A 249 3.22 -23.97 -17.88
C ILE A 249 3.39 -25.45 -18.24
N ASP A 250 3.23 -25.76 -19.53
CA ASP A 250 3.28 -27.11 -20.08
C ASP A 250 2.31 -28.10 -19.38
N GLY A 251 1.12 -27.60 -19.00
CA GLY A 251 0.10 -28.40 -18.30
C GLY A 251 0.39 -28.68 -16.83
N MET A 252 1.52 -28.20 -16.30
CA MET A 252 1.84 -28.26 -14.87
C MET A 252 1.39 -26.98 -14.17
N ASP A 253 0.59 -27.14 -13.13
CA ASP A 253 0.11 -26.05 -12.28
C ASP A 253 1.09 -25.82 -11.12
N PHE A 254 1.76 -24.66 -11.12
CA PHE A 254 2.64 -24.21 -10.03
C PHE A 254 1.91 -23.27 -9.05
N SER A 255 0.59 -23.12 -9.18
CA SER A 255 -0.21 -22.41 -8.19
C SER A 255 -0.26 -23.22 -6.90
N ASP A 256 0.25 -22.63 -5.83
CA ASP A 256 0.07 -23.17 -4.49
C ASP A 256 -1.39 -22.88 -4.09
N ASN A 257 -2.15 -23.91 -3.72
CA ASN A 257 -3.60 -23.83 -3.47
C ASN A 257 -3.94 -23.73 -1.97
N SER A 258 -2.97 -23.34 -1.12
CA SER A 258 -3.23 -23.18 0.31
C SER A 258 -4.36 -22.16 0.55
N PRO A 259 -5.37 -22.48 1.37
CA PRO A 259 -6.46 -21.56 1.70
C PRO A 259 -5.92 -20.32 2.43
N GLU A 260 -6.43 -19.14 2.04
CA GLU A 260 -6.15 -17.87 2.70
C GLU A 260 -6.83 -17.88 4.08
N ILE A 261 -6.03 -17.89 5.16
CA ILE A 261 -6.53 -17.78 6.54
C ILE A 261 -7.02 -16.34 6.74
N ASN A 262 -8.32 -16.17 6.92
CA ASN A 262 -8.99 -14.86 7.01
C ASN A 262 -8.97 -14.29 8.43
N ASP A 263 -7.88 -13.60 8.80
CA ASP A 263 -7.83 -12.75 9.98
C ASP A 263 -8.24 -11.31 9.63
N VAL A 264 -9.06 -10.66 10.47
CA VAL A 264 -9.46 -9.25 10.33
C VAL A 264 -8.26 -8.29 10.22
N LEU A 265 -7.11 -8.66 10.79
CA LEU A 265 -5.85 -7.91 10.69
C LEU A 265 -5.28 -7.92 9.26
N ILE A 266 -5.47 -9.00 8.52
CA ILE A 266 -5.03 -9.15 7.12
C ILE A 266 -5.86 -8.25 6.21
N SER A 267 -7.19 -8.20 6.37
CA SER A 267 -8.06 -7.35 5.53
C SER A 267 -7.78 -5.85 5.69
N LEU A 268 -7.45 -5.39 6.91
CA LEU A 268 -7.08 -3.98 7.15
C LEU A 268 -5.71 -3.63 6.56
N SER A 269 -4.73 -4.51 6.74
CA SER A 269 -3.41 -4.35 6.12
C SER A 269 -3.54 -4.28 4.59
N GLN A 270 -4.35 -5.16 4.02
CA GLN A 270 -4.62 -5.17 2.58
C GLN A 270 -5.25 -3.86 2.10
N ASN A 271 -6.18 -3.27 2.86
CA ASN A 271 -6.80 -2.00 2.47
C ASN A 271 -5.82 -0.81 2.53
N ASP A 272 -4.96 -0.73 3.56
CA ASP A 272 -3.91 0.29 3.62
C ASP A 272 -2.91 0.13 2.46
N SER A 273 -2.47 -1.11 2.21
CA SER A 273 -1.64 -1.46 1.06
C SER A 273 -2.30 -1.04 -0.27
N ARG A 274 -3.58 -1.35 -0.48
CA ARG A 274 -4.34 -0.95 -1.68
C ARG A 274 -4.42 0.57 -1.85
N ASN A 275 -4.72 1.31 -0.78
CA ASN A 275 -4.78 2.77 -0.82
C ASN A 275 -3.41 3.39 -1.17
N LYS A 276 -2.35 2.89 -0.54
CA LYS A 276 -0.97 3.27 -0.84
C LYS A 276 -0.56 2.93 -2.27
N SER A 277 -0.99 1.78 -2.77
CA SER A 277 -0.76 1.35 -4.16
C SER A 277 -1.46 2.27 -5.15
N SER A 278 -2.73 2.62 -4.89
CA SER A 278 -3.50 3.59 -5.68
C SER A 278 -2.84 4.97 -5.70
N LYS A 279 -2.37 5.44 -4.54
CA LYS A 279 -1.64 6.71 -4.43
C LYS A 279 -0.33 6.67 -5.23
N PHE A 280 0.45 5.59 -5.13
CA PHE A 280 1.65 5.40 -5.95
C PHE A 280 1.33 5.40 -7.46
N ALA A 281 0.25 4.70 -7.85
CA ALA A 281 -0.20 4.66 -9.24
C ALA A 281 -0.51 6.06 -9.79
N GLY A 282 -1.14 6.92 -8.98
CA GLY A 282 -1.37 8.33 -9.31
C GLY A 282 -0.07 9.10 -9.63
N TYR A 283 0.99 8.90 -8.84
CA TYR A 283 2.29 9.53 -9.15
C TYR A 283 2.89 9.03 -10.45
N VAL A 284 2.83 7.72 -10.72
CA VAL A 284 3.35 7.13 -11.96
C VAL A 284 2.61 7.70 -13.17
N VAL A 285 1.28 7.75 -13.13
CA VAL A 285 0.47 8.33 -14.20
C VAL A 285 0.86 9.79 -14.45
N ASN A 286 1.01 10.59 -13.40
CA ASN A 286 1.35 12.01 -13.54
C ASN A 286 2.75 12.23 -14.13
N GLU A 287 3.75 11.44 -13.75
CA GLU A 287 5.11 11.51 -14.31
C GLU A 287 5.16 11.03 -15.76
N MET A 288 4.39 10.00 -16.09
CA MET A 288 4.39 9.40 -17.43
C MET A 288 3.68 10.26 -18.47
N LYS A 289 2.59 10.96 -18.10
CA LYS A 289 1.86 11.89 -18.98
C LYS A 289 2.76 12.95 -19.62
N GLN A 290 3.85 13.32 -18.95
CA GLN A 290 4.79 14.35 -19.43
C GLN A 290 5.79 13.82 -20.46
N ARG A 291 5.87 12.49 -20.66
CA ARG A 291 6.97 11.84 -21.40
C ARG A 291 6.49 10.87 -22.47
N VAL A 292 5.35 10.23 -22.28
CA VAL A 292 4.81 9.20 -23.18
C VAL A 292 3.30 9.32 -23.30
N LYS A 293 2.74 8.75 -24.37
CA LYS A 293 1.30 8.61 -24.52
C LYS A 293 0.80 7.58 -23.50
N LEU A 294 -0.30 7.91 -22.84
CA LEU A 294 -0.99 7.00 -21.93
C LEU A 294 -2.23 6.43 -22.57
N VAL A 295 -2.63 5.24 -22.11
CA VAL A 295 -3.96 4.70 -22.39
C VAL A 295 -5.00 5.57 -21.68
N SER A 296 -6.19 5.70 -22.27
CA SER A 296 -7.37 6.22 -21.58
C SER A 296 -7.57 5.47 -20.26
N ASN A 297 -7.80 6.18 -19.15
CA ASN A 297 -7.88 5.57 -17.82
C ASN A 297 -6.64 4.72 -17.47
N ALA A 298 -5.45 5.33 -17.56
CA ALA A 298 -4.18 4.64 -17.37
C ALA A 298 -4.02 3.94 -16.01
N HIS A 299 -4.76 4.35 -14.97
CA HIS A 299 -4.83 3.61 -13.71
C HIS A 299 -6.07 2.71 -13.71
N LYS A 300 -5.82 1.41 -13.69
CA LYS A 300 -6.81 0.33 -13.69
C LYS A 300 -6.66 -0.55 -12.45
N PHE A 301 -7.61 -1.44 -12.21
CA PHE A 301 -7.54 -2.36 -11.08
C PHE A 301 -8.20 -3.70 -11.41
N ALA A 302 -7.66 -4.80 -10.89
CA ALA A 302 -8.18 -6.17 -11.06
C ALA A 302 -7.48 -7.14 -10.08
N GLY A 303 -7.90 -8.41 -10.09
CA GLY A 303 -7.47 -9.47 -9.18
C GLY A 303 -6.12 -10.11 -9.52
N PHE A 304 -5.05 -9.33 -9.69
CA PHE A 304 -3.71 -9.86 -9.99
C PHE A 304 -3.10 -10.60 -8.78
N ALA A 305 -2.75 -11.87 -8.95
CA ALA A 305 -2.18 -12.71 -7.91
C ALA A 305 -0.82 -12.18 -7.41
N VAL A 306 0.00 -11.62 -8.32
CA VAL A 306 1.31 -11.04 -7.98
C VAL A 306 1.21 -9.78 -7.11
N LEU A 307 0.03 -9.15 -7.04
CA LEU A 307 -0.22 -7.94 -6.24
C LEU A 307 -0.86 -8.23 -4.88
N LYS A 308 -1.04 -9.51 -4.51
CA LYS A 308 -1.74 -9.93 -3.27
C LYS A 308 -0.94 -9.78 -1.97
N ALA A 309 0.20 -9.07 -1.97
CA ALA A 309 0.94 -8.81 -0.74
C ALA A 309 0.06 -7.98 0.23
N PRO A 310 -0.32 -8.52 1.41
CA PRO A 310 -1.27 -7.85 2.28
C PRO A 310 -0.69 -6.63 2.98
N ASP A 311 0.63 -6.53 3.08
CA ASP A 311 1.37 -5.55 3.88
C ASP A 311 2.30 -4.65 3.04
N ILE A 312 2.34 -4.84 1.72
CA ILE A 312 3.25 -4.14 0.82
C ILE A 312 2.47 -3.46 -0.30
N PRO A 313 2.55 -2.12 -0.43
CA PRO A 313 2.00 -1.42 -1.58
C PRO A 313 2.56 -2.01 -2.87
N SER A 314 1.67 -2.46 -3.76
CA SER A 314 2.01 -3.28 -4.92
C SER A 314 1.30 -2.77 -6.16
N VAL A 315 2.06 -2.54 -7.24
CA VAL A 315 1.51 -2.19 -8.55
C VAL A 315 2.09 -3.08 -9.65
N LEU A 316 1.32 -3.24 -10.72
CA LEU A 316 1.79 -3.81 -11.98
C LEU A 316 1.84 -2.69 -13.03
N VAL A 317 2.98 -2.52 -13.68
CA VAL A 317 3.21 -1.49 -14.71
C VAL A 317 3.30 -2.16 -16.06
N GLU A 318 2.34 -1.84 -16.93
CA GLU A 318 2.37 -2.23 -18.35
C GLU A 318 3.12 -1.19 -19.15
N LEU A 319 4.36 -1.48 -19.51
CA LEU A 319 5.27 -0.52 -20.15
C LEU A 319 4.83 -0.09 -21.56
N GLY A 320 3.91 -0.84 -22.16
CA GLY A 320 3.41 -0.69 -23.52
C GLY A 320 3.10 -2.06 -24.12
N TYR A 321 2.54 -2.09 -25.33
CA TYR A 321 2.07 -3.34 -25.93
C TYR A 321 3.08 -3.90 -26.95
N VAL A 322 3.70 -5.06 -26.69
CA VAL A 322 4.61 -5.70 -27.67
C VAL A 322 3.87 -6.21 -28.91
N SER A 323 2.54 -6.27 -28.89
CA SER A 323 1.72 -6.56 -30.08
C SER A 323 1.58 -5.37 -31.04
N ASN A 324 1.92 -4.16 -30.61
CA ASN A 324 1.94 -2.97 -31.43
C ASN A 324 3.33 -2.73 -32.03
N TYR A 325 3.41 -2.55 -33.36
CA TYR A 325 4.69 -2.39 -34.07
C TYR A 325 5.59 -1.28 -33.51
N SER A 326 5.01 -0.11 -33.26
CA SER A 326 5.76 1.07 -32.80
C SER A 326 6.24 0.88 -31.36
N GLU A 327 5.36 0.39 -30.48
CA GLU A 327 5.70 0.11 -29.09
C GLU A 327 6.76 -0.99 -28.99
N GLU A 328 6.63 -2.09 -29.74
CA GLU A 328 7.65 -3.15 -29.80
C GLU A 328 9.01 -2.58 -30.24
N LYS A 329 9.02 -1.73 -31.28
CA LYS A 329 10.24 -1.05 -31.75
C LYS A 329 10.86 -0.16 -30.67
N PHE A 330 10.06 0.60 -29.93
CA PHE A 330 10.54 1.48 -28.85
C PHE A 330 11.02 0.69 -27.63
N LEU A 331 10.26 -0.28 -27.16
CA LEU A 331 10.58 -1.08 -25.97
C LEU A 331 11.90 -1.82 -26.11
N ARG A 332 12.30 -2.22 -27.33
CA ARG A 332 13.61 -2.81 -27.62
C ARG A 332 14.78 -1.85 -27.44
N GLN A 333 14.56 -0.54 -27.49
CA GLN A 333 15.62 0.47 -27.41
C GLN A 333 15.99 0.79 -25.95
N PRO A 334 17.28 0.70 -25.57
CA PRO A 334 17.73 1.06 -24.22
C PRO A 334 17.38 2.50 -23.83
N ALA A 335 17.48 3.45 -24.77
CA ALA A 335 17.16 4.86 -24.51
C ALA A 335 15.69 5.08 -24.13
N TYR A 336 14.76 4.34 -24.75
CA TYR A 336 13.35 4.41 -24.41
C TYR A 336 13.07 3.83 -23.03
N ARG A 337 13.64 2.66 -22.71
CA ARG A 337 13.54 2.06 -21.36
C ARG A 337 14.14 2.98 -20.28
N LYS A 338 15.27 3.64 -20.57
CA LYS A 338 15.85 4.66 -19.68
C LYS A 338 14.87 5.81 -19.43
N LYS A 339 14.21 6.32 -20.48
CA LYS A 339 13.18 7.38 -20.37
C LYS A 339 12.00 6.96 -19.49
N LEU A 340 11.52 5.72 -19.63
CA LEU A 340 10.46 5.17 -18.77
C LEU A 340 10.95 5.03 -17.32
N GLY A 341 12.17 4.51 -17.12
CA GLY A 341 12.79 4.36 -15.81
C GLY A 341 12.93 5.69 -15.07
N GLU A 342 13.24 6.78 -15.79
CA GLU A 342 13.36 8.11 -15.19
C GLU A 342 12.01 8.62 -14.67
N ALA A 343 10.91 8.28 -15.34
CA ALA A 343 9.56 8.64 -14.92
C ALA A 343 9.15 7.84 -13.67
N ILE A 344 9.36 6.52 -13.67
CA ILE A 344 9.05 5.66 -12.51
C ILE A 344 9.91 6.07 -11.31
N THR A 345 11.21 6.33 -11.51
CA THR A 345 12.12 6.80 -10.46
C THR A 345 11.63 8.11 -9.83
N LYS A 346 11.17 9.06 -10.65
CA LYS A 346 10.55 10.31 -10.14
C LYS A 346 9.28 10.04 -9.35
N ALA A 347 8.42 9.13 -9.82
CA ALA A 347 7.20 8.76 -9.10
C ALA A 347 7.51 8.12 -7.74
N VAL A 348 8.52 7.23 -7.68
CA VAL A 348 8.98 6.60 -6.43
C VAL A 348 9.51 7.65 -5.44
N MET A 349 10.33 8.60 -5.91
CA MET A 349 10.80 9.70 -5.06
C MET A 349 9.66 10.55 -4.52
N ARG A 350 8.69 10.92 -5.37
CA ARG A 350 7.52 11.70 -4.94
C ARG A 350 6.68 10.94 -3.93
N TYR A 351 6.44 9.66 -4.16
CA TYR A 351 5.69 8.80 -3.26
C TYR A 351 6.32 8.71 -1.87
N PHE A 352 7.62 8.47 -1.77
CA PHE A 352 8.30 8.38 -0.47
C PHE A 352 8.55 9.74 0.20
N ASN A 353 8.47 10.84 -0.54
CA ASN A 353 8.52 12.20 0.01
C ASN A 353 7.14 12.76 0.39
N ASP A 354 6.05 12.07 0.04
CA ASP A 354 4.71 12.48 0.43
C ASP A 354 4.55 12.34 1.96
N PRO A 355 4.17 13.40 2.70
CA PRO A 355 4.05 13.37 4.16
C PRO A 355 3.06 12.33 4.70
N GLU A 356 1.99 12.03 3.97
CA GLU A 356 0.99 11.02 4.37
C GLU A 356 1.52 9.59 4.18
N VAL A 357 2.47 9.39 3.27
CA VAL A 357 3.16 8.10 3.09
C VAL A 357 4.35 7.98 4.06
N ALA A 358 5.10 9.06 4.24
CA ALA A 358 6.30 9.12 5.08
C ALA A 358 5.99 9.07 6.59
N SER A 359 4.80 9.47 7.02
CA SER A 359 4.35 9.35 8.41
C SER A 359 3.86 7.94 8.79
N ALA A 360 3.71 7.04 7.81
CA ALA A 360 3.21 5.68 7.98
C ALA A 360 4.28 4.58 7.82
N LEU A 361 5.57 4.95 7.65
CA LEU A 361 6.71 4.04 7.42
C LEU A 361 7.93 4.43 8.26
#